data_AF-A0A9W5ITL5-F1
#
_entry.id   AF-A0A9W5ITL5-F1
#
_cell.length_a   1.000
_cell.length_b   1.000
_cell.length_c   1.000
_cell.angle_alpha   90.00
_cell.angle_beta   90.00
_cell.angle_gamma   90.00
#
_symmetry.space_group_name_H-M   'P 1'
#
loop_
_entity.id
_entity.type
_entity.pdbx_description
1 polymer ?
#
loop_
_entity_poly.entity_id
_entity_poly.type
_entity_poly.pdbx_seq_one_letter_code
_entity_poly.pdbx_strand_id
1 'polypeptide(L)' 'MARGAKAVAQADYALSISGIAGPSGGSAAKPVGTVWFGLTTPEGSFEQTALFTGDREAVRAQAVEYALAFLAEHLV' A
#
# COMPACT_ATOMS: atom_id res chain seq x y z
N MET A 1 -3.01 9.39 -2.79
CA MET A 1 -2.03 9.06 -3.85
C MET A 1 -2.70 8.31 -5.00
N ALA A 2 -3.33 7.14 -4.78
CA ALA A 2 -3.99 6.35 -5.83
C ALA A 2 -4.91 7.13 -6.79
N ARG A 3 -5.91 7.87 -6.27
CA ARG A 3 -6.81 8.69 -7.13
C ARG A 3 -6.07 9.67 -8.03
N GLY A 4 -5.03 10.31 -7.52
CA GLY A 4 -4.20 11.24 -8.30
C GLY A 4 -3.40 10.51 -9.39
N ALA A 5 -2.81 9.36 -9.05
CA ALA A 5 -2.12 8.52 -10.04
C ALA A 5 -3.06 8.03 -11.14
N LYS A 6 -4.29 7.60 -10.80
CA LYS A 6 -5.33 7.23 -11.77
C LYS A 6 -5.64 8.37 -12.74
N ALA A 7 -5.86 9.58 -12.21
CA ALA A 7 -6.19 10.74 -13.01
C ALA A 7 -5.06 11.16 -13.97
N VAL A 8 -3.80 11.16 -13.50
CA VAL A 8 -2.63 11.52 -14.32
C VAL A 8 -2.32 10.46 -15.38
N ALA A 9 -2.41 9.18 -15.02
CA ALA A 9 -2.09 8.07 -15.92
C ALA A 9 -3.24 7.71 -16.88
N GLN A 10 -4.44 8.28 -16.68
CA GLN A 10 -5.67 7.88 -17.38
C GLN A 10 -5.91 6.37 -17.33
N ALA A 11 -5.63 5.76 -16.17
CA ALA A 11 -5.77 4.32 -15.97
C ALA A 11 -7.13 3.95 -15.37
N ASP A 12 -7.54 2.69 -15.51
CA ASP A 12 -8.74 2.15 -14.86
C ASP A 12 -8.51 1.87 -13.38
N TYR A 13 -7.29 1.39 -13.06
CA TYR A 13 -6.85 1.04 -11.72
C TYR A 13 -5.60 1.83 -11.33
N ALA A 14 -5.50 2.19 -10.06
CA ALA A 14 -4.28 2.74 -9.48
C ALA A 14 -4.10 2.29 -8.04
N LEU A 15 -2.92 1.75 -7.75
CA LEU A 15 -2.51 1.29 -6.42
C LEU A 15 -1.43 2.23 -5.87
N SER A 16 -1.49 2.50 -4.57
CA SER A 16 -0.50 3.32 -3.87
C SER A 16 -0.10 2.69 -2.55
N ILE A 17 1.18 2.83 -2.21
CA ILE A 17 1.79 2.28 -1.00
C ILE A 17 2.50 3.43 -0.27
N SER A 18 2.26 3.57 1.04
CA SER A 18 2.97 4.52 1.89
C SER A 18 3.20 3.92 3.28
N GLY A 19 4.45 3.77 3.68
CA GLY A 19 4.75 3.08 4.94
C GLY A 19 6.14 3.36 5.48
N ILE A 20 6.37 2.88 6.70
CA ILE A 20 7.62 3.04 7.44
C ILE A 20 8.38 1.72 7.38
N ALA A 21 9.23 1.55 6.37
CA ALA A 21 10.00 0.31 6.23
C ALA A 21 11.10 0.13 7.30
N GLY A 22 11.48 1.20 8.01
CA GLY A 22 12.54 1.16 9.02
C GLY A 22 13.94 1.43 8.45
N PRO A 23 14.99 1.31 9.30
CA PRO A 23 14.93 0.87 10.69
C PRO A 23 14.40 1.94 11.67
N SER A 24 14.29 3.19 11.24
CA SER A 24 13.77 4.32 12.03
C SER A 24 12.50 4.91 11.43
N GLY A 25 11.97 5.97 12.05
CA GLY A 25 10.80 6.71 11.58
C GLY A 25 9.46 6.23 12.12
N GLY A 26 9.45 5.14 12.91
CA GLY A 26 8.28 4.67 13.63
C GLY A 26 8.00 5.46 14.92
N SER A 27 6.77 5.34 15.41
CA SER A 27 6.34 5.83 16.73
C SER A 27 5.52 4.75 17.44
N ALA A 28 5.17 4.96 18.71
CA ALA A 28 4.30 4.04 19.45
C ALA A 28 2.93 3.86 18.76
N ALA A 29 2.39 4.91 18.15
CA ALA A 29 1.11 4.85 17.43
C ALA A 29 1.24 4.33 15.99
N LYS A 30 2.43 4.44 15.38
CA LYS A 30 2.69 4.03 14.00
C LYS A 30 4.09 3.39 13.92
N PRO A 31 4.24 2.15 14.37
CA PRO A 31 5.55 1.50 14.46
C PRO A 31 6.20 1.28 13.09
N VAL A 32 7.51 1.03 13.09
CA VAL A 32 8.22 0.48 11.92
C VAL A 32 7.50 -0.79 11.47
N GLY A 33 7.31 -0.94 10.16
CA GLY A 33 6.50 -1.99 9.56
C GLY A 33 5.08 -1.56 9.19
N THR A 34 4.60 -0.41 9.69
CA THR A 34 3.26 0.08 9.33
C THR A 34 3.22 0.57 7.89
N VAL A 35 2.38 -0.04 7.06
CA VAL A 35 2.20 0.31 5.65
C VAL A 35 0.72 0.48 5.33
N TRP A 36 0.41 1.58 4.66
CA TRP A 36 -0.91 1.93 4.16
C TRP A 36 -0.98 1.68 2.65
N PHE A 37 -2.09 1.12 2.23
CA PHE A 37 -2.41 0.80 0.85
C PHE A 37 -3.66 1.57 0.46
N GLY A 38 -3.62 2.22 -0.70
CA GLY A 38 -4.78 2.83 -1.32
C GLY A 38 -4.96 2.29 -2.72
N LEU A 39 -6.16 1.84 -3.06
CA LEU A 39 -6.52 1.33 -4.37
C LEU A 39 -7.70 2.14 -4.90
N THR A 40 -7.63 2.60 -6.14
CA THR A 40 -8.78 3.16 -6.85
C THR A 40 -9.06 2.28 -8.06
N THR A 41 -10.30 1.80 -8.17
CA THR A 41 -10.83 0.98 -9.28
C THR A 41 -11.88 1.80 -10.05
N PRO A 42 -12.50 1.26 -11.11
CA PRO A 42 -13.67 1.88 -11.72
C PRO A 42 -14.90 1.98 -10.79
N GLU A 43 -15.06 1.04 -9.85
CA GLU A 43 -16.22 0.93 -8.95
C GLU A 43 -16.07 1.79 -7.69
N GLY A 44 -14.84 2.11 -7.29
CA GLY A 44 -14.63 2.86 -6.07
C GLY A 44 -13.18 3.05 -5.65
N SER A 45 -12.99 3.39 -4.39
CA SER A 45 -11.67 3.47 -3.77
C SER A 45 -11.68 2.76 -2.43
N PHE A 46 -10.60 2.04 -2.18
CA PHE A 46 -10.42 1.16 -1.04
C PHE A 46 -9.10 1.49 -0.35
N GLU A 47 -9.03 1.25 0.94
CA GLU A 47 -7.81 1.41 1.73
C GLU A 47 -7.63 0.23 2.70
N GLN A 48 -6.39 -0.17 2.89
CA GLN A 48 -6.01 -1.18 3.87
C GLN A 48 -4.72 -0.74 4.58
N THR A 49 -4.53 -1.23 5.80
CA THR A 49 -3.30 -1.03 6.57
C THR A 49 -2.81 -2.36 7.09
N ALA A 50 -1.51 -2.59 7.00
CA ALA A 50 -0.86 -3.76 7.57
C ALA A 50 0.37 -3.36 8.39
N LEU A 51 0.71 -4.22 9.35
CA LEU A 51 1.95 -4.14 10.11
C LEU A 51 2.82 -5.34 9.77
N PHE A 52 3.94 -5.08 9.10
CA PHE A 52 4.90 -6.12 8.72
C PHE A 52 6.06 -6.17 9.69
N THR A 53 6.66 -7.35 9.81
CA THR A 53 7.84 -7.58 10.65
C THR A 53 9.08 -7.87 9.79
N GLY A 54 10.25 -7.58 10.33
CA GLY A 54 11.53 -7.81 9.66
C GLY A 54 12.31 -6.53 9.44
N ASP A 55 13.41 -6.64 8.69
CA ASP A 55 14.20 -5.49 8.29
C ASP A 55 13.54 -4.69 7.16
N ARG A 56 14.22 -3.63 6.72
CA ARG A 56 13.72 -2.74 5.68
C ARG A 56 13.42 -3.45 4.36
N GLU A 57 14.19 -4.47 4.02
CA GLU A 57 14.00 -5.22 2.78
C GLU A 57 12.79 -6.15 2.90
N ALA A 58 12.70 -6.90 4.01
CA ALA A 58 11.58 -7.78 4.30
C ALA A 58 10.25 -7.02 4.35
N VAL A 59 10.20 -5.84 4.97
CA VAL A 59 8.97 -5.03 5.02
C VAL A 59 8.53 -4.58 3.63
N ARG A 60 9.48 -4.21 2.75
CA ARG A 60 9.17 -3.80 1.38
C ARG A 60 8.67 -4.98 0.53
N ALA A 61 9.29 -6.15 0.67
CA ALA A 61 8.88 -7.36 -0.05
C ALA A 61 7.45 -7.76 0.32
N GLN A 62 7.16 -7.89 1.63
CA GLN A 62 5.82 -8.20 2.12
C GLN A 62 4.79 -7.15 1.71
N ALA A 63 5.15 -5.86 1.73
CA ALA A 63 4.25 -4.81 1.28
C ALA A 63 3.91 -4.92 -0.20
N VAL A 64 4.86 -5.29 -1.06
CA VAL A 64 4.59 -5.52 -2.49
C VAL A 64 3.66 -6.70 -2.69
N GLU A 65 3.95 -7.84 -2.06
CA GLU A 65 3.11 -9.04 -2.15
C GLU A 65 1.67 -8.75 -1.70
N TYR A 66 1.51 -8.08 -0.56
CA TYR A 66 0.22 -7.68 -0.03
C TYR A 66 -0.52 -6.73 -0.98
N ALA A 67 0.17 -5.74 -1.55
CA ALA A 67 -0.45 -4.78 -2.46
C ALA A 67 -0.96 -5.44 -3.75
N LEU A 68 -0.20 -6.41 -4.29
CA LEU A 68 -0.60 -7.17 -5.47
C LEU A 68 -1.77 -8.11 -5.18
N ALA A 69 -1.79 -8.76 -4.02
CA ALA A 69 -2.94 -9.56 -3.58
C ALA A 69 -4.19 -8.69 -3.41
N PHE A 70 -4.06 -7.55 -2.72
CA PHE A 70 -5.14 -6.58 -2.56
C PHE A 70 -5.70 -6.08 -3.90
N LEU A 71 -4.83 -5.80 -4.88
CA LEU A 71 -5.27 -5.47 -6.24
C LEU A 71 -6.03 -6.64 -6.88
N ALA A 72 -5.49 -7.87 -6.82
CA ALA A 72 -6.09 -9.05 -7.43
C ALA A 72 -7.50 -9.36 -6.91
N GLU A 73 -7.74 -9.15 -5.61
CA GLU A 73 -9.06 -9.30 -4.98
C GLU A 73 -10.13 -8.33 -5.51
N HIS A 74 -9.70 -7.22 -6.14
CA HIS A 74 -10.58 -6.17 -6.63
C HIS A 74 -10.59 -6.07 -8.16
N LEU A 75 -9.99 -7.03 -8.87
CA LEU A 75 -10.15 -7.16 -10.31
C LEU A 75 -11.53 -7.71 -10.62
N VAL A 76 -12.26 -7.04 -11.52
CA VAL A 76 -13.55 -7.48 -12.10
C VAL A 76 -13.39 -7.94 -13.54
#